data_AF-A0AAV0P563-F1
#
_entry.id   AF-A0AAV0P563-F1
#
_cell.length_a   1.000
_cell.length_b   1.000
_cell.length_c   1.000
_cell.angle_alpha   90.00
_cell.angle_beta   90.00
_cell.angle_gamma   90.00
#
_symmetry.space_group_name_H-M   'P 1'
#
loop_
_entity.id
_entity.type
_entity.pdbx_description
1 polymer ?
#
loop_
_entity_poly.entity_id
_entity_poly.type
_entity_poly.pdbx_seq_one_letter_code
_entity_poly.pdbx_strand_id
1 'polypeptide(L)' 'MVRALMCLELLLNAVNINFITFSDFFDNRQLKGNIFSIFVIAIAAAEAAIGLAN' A
#
# COMPACT_ATOMS: atom_id res chain seq x y z
N MET A 1 -3.79 -9.70 -17.92
CA MET A 1 -3.54 -8.50 -17.09
C MET A 1 -3.95 -8.71 -15.63
N VAL A 2 -5.16 -9.21 -15.35
CA VAL A 2 -5.68 -9.44 -13.98
C VAL A 2 -4.73 -10.17 -13.01
N ARG A 3 -4.04 -11.23 -13.44
CA ARG A 3 -3.07 -11.93 -12.58
C ARG A 3 -1.89 -11.04 -12.14
N ALA A 4 -1.43 -10.14 -13.01
CA ALA A 4 -0.35 -9.22 -12.68
C ALA A 4 -0.84 -8.13 -11.71
N LEU A 5 -2.05 -7.60 -11.91
CA LEU A 5 -2.69 -6.67 -10.96
C LEU A 5 -2.84 -7.31 -9.57
N MET A 6 -3.32 -8.56 -9.52
CA MET A 6 -3.46 -9.28 -8.24
C MET A 6 -2.13 -9.49 -7.52
N CYS A 7 -1.05 -9.76 -8.25
CA CYS A 7 0.30 -9.81 -7.69
C CYS A 7 0.76 -8.44 -7.17
N LEU A 8 0.44 -7.36 -7.89
CA LEU A 8 0.80 -6.00 -7.51
C LEU A 8 0.06 -5.54 -6.25
N GLU A 9 -1.24 -5.82 -6.14
CA GLU A 9 -2.04 -5.56 -4.95
C GLU A 9 -1.47 -6.26 -3.71
N LEU A 10 -1.06 -7.53 -3.84
CA LEU A 10 -0.41 -8.27 -2.76
C LEU A 10 0.92 -7.63 -2.34
N LEU A 11 1.70 -7.14 -3.30
CA LEU A 11 2.97 -6.46 -3.03
C LEU A 11 2.75 -5.11 -2.33
N LEU A 12 1.78 -4.32 -2.78
CA LEU A 12 1.42 -3.04 -2.15
C LEU A 12 0.89 -3.24 -0.73
N ASN A 13 0.13 -4.32 -0.49
CA ASN A 13 -0.30 -4.67 0.86
C ASN A 13 0.86 -5.10 1.77
N ALA A 14 1.84 -5.85 1.25
CA ALA A 14 3.05 -6.20 2.00
C ALA A 14 3.87 -4.95 2.39
N VAL A 15 3.98 -3.98 1.48
CA VAL A 15 4.63 -2.68 1.75
C VAL A 15 3.89 -1.89 2.83
N ASN A 16 2.55 -1.87 2.80
CA ASN A 16 1.74 -1.22 3.84
C ASN A 16 1.98 -1.80 5.24
N ILE A 17 1.99 -3.14 5.34
CA ILE A 17 2.29 -3.82 6.61
C ILE A 17 3.70 -3.47 7.07
N ASN A 18 4.67 -3.43 6.16
CA ASN A 18 6.04 -3.06 6.49
C ASN A 18 6.13 -1.62 7.02
N PHE A 19 5.45 -0.66 6.39
CA PHE A 19 5.44 0.73 6.85
C PHE A 19 4.78 0.93 8.21
N ILE A 20 3.63 0.27 8.45
CA ILE A 20 2.95 0.35 9.75
C ILE A 20 3.83 -0.29 10.84
N THR A 21 4.43 -1.44 10.53
CA THR A 21 5.36 -2.13 11.44
C THR A 21 6.58 -1.25 11.75
N PHE A 22 7.23 -0.68 10.74
CA PHE A 22 8.35 0.22 10.95
C PHE A 22 7.96 1.46 11.76
N SER A 23 6.77 2.01 11.53
CA SER A 23 6.26 3.16 12.30
C SER A 23 6.11 2.81 13.78
N ASP A 24 5.58 1.63 14.09
CA ASP A 24 5.39 1.14 15.46
C ASP A 24 6.72 0.85 16.17
N PHE A 25 7.65 0.19 15.47
CA PHE A 25 8.94 -0.21 16.05
C PHE A 25 9.93 0.96 16.22
N PHE A 26 9.97 1.92 15.30
CA PHE A 26 11.00 2.98 15.30
C PHE A 26 10.50 4.36 15.71
N ASP A 27 9.21 4.65 15.53
CA ASP A 27 8.69 6.02 15.67
C ASP A 27 7.30 6.03 16.33
N ASN A 28 7.21 5.37 17.48
CA ASN A 28 5.97 5.14 18.24
C ASN A 28 5.19 6.43 18.63
N ARG A 29 5.75 7.61 18.34
CA ARG A 29 5.16 8.92 18.59
C ARG A 29 4.90 9.73 17.31
N GLN A 30 5.47 9.35 16.17
CA GLN A 30 5.21 9.99 14.87
C GLN A 30 4.51 9.00 13.94
N LEU A 31 3.22 9.27 13.65
CA LEU A 31 2.34 8.45 12.80
C LEU A 31 2.70 8.48 11.30
N LYS A 32 3.98 8.68 10.96
CA LYS A 32 4.45 8.89 9.58
C LYS A 32 4.21 7.66 8.72
N GLY A 33 4.50 6.45 9.21
CA GLY A 33 4.27 5.22 8.44
C GLY A 33 2.79 4.91 8.25
N ASN A 34 1.95 5.22 9.24
CA ASN A 34 0.48 5.10 9.12
C ASN A 34 -0.08 6.05 8.06
N ILE A 35 0.37 7.32 8.06
CA ILE A 35 -0.07 8.32 7.06
C ILE A 35 0.40 7.90 5.66
N PHE A 36 1.65 7.45 5.52
CA PHE A 36 2.20 7.02 4.23
C PHE A 36 1.47 5.78 3.68
N SER A 37 1.05 4.86 4.55
CA SER A 37 0.27 3.68 4.16
C SER A 37 -1.08 4.07 3.51
N ILE A 38 -1.74 5.12 3.98
CA ILE A 38 -3.00 5.60 3.37
C ILE A 38 -2.77 6.07 1.92
N PHE A 39 -1.64 6.75 1.65
CA PHE A 39 -1.29 7.15 0.28
C PHE A 39 -1.03 5.95 -0.63
N VAL A 40 -0.35 4.92 -0.12
CA VAL A 40 -0.11 3.68 -0.87
C VAL A 40 -1.44 2.97 -1.20
N ILE A 41 -2.39 2.93 -0.27
CA ILE A 41 -3.74 2.39 -0.52
C ILE A 41 -4.47 3.20 -1.61
N ALA A 42 -4.36 4.53 -1.59
CA ALA A 42 -4.98 5.37 -2.62
C ALA A 42 -4.39 5.12 -4.02
N ILE A 43 -3.07 4.89 -4.11
CA ILE A 43 -2.40 4.54 -5.37
C ILE A 43 -2.83 3.16 -5.85
N ALA A 44 -2.90 2.16 -4.96
CA ALA A 44 -3.39 0.82 -5.29
C ALA A 44 -4.82 0.88 -5.86
N ALA A 45 -5.72 1.62 -5.21
CA ALA A 45 -7.08 1.81 -5.69
C ALA A 45 -7.14 2.49 -7.08
N ALA A 46 -6.27 3.48 -7.34
CA ALA A 46 -6.20 4.14 -8.63
C ALA A 46 -5.65 3.22 -9.73
N GLU A 47 -4.61 2.44 -9.45
CA GLU A 47 -4.04 1.47 -10.39
C GLU A 47 -5.03 0.35 -10.72
N ALA A 48 -5.71 -0.20 -9.71
CA ALA A 48 -6.78 -1.18 -9.90
C ALA A 48 -7.90 -0.66 -10.81
N ALA A 49 -8.33 0.60 -10.62
CA ALA A 49 -9.35 1.22 -11.47
C ALA A 49 -8.89 1.38 -12.94
N ILE A 50 -7.64 1.80 -13.16
CA ILE A 50 -7.08 1.96 -14.51
C ILE A 50 -6.84 0.59 -15.18
N GLY A 51 -6.36 -0.39 -14.42
CA GLY A 51 -6.05 -1.73 -14.91
C GLY A 51 -7.28 -2.61 -15.18
N LEU A 52 -8.44 -2.28 -14.60
CA LEU A 52 -9.74 -2.88 -14.93
C LEU A 52 -10.47 -2.15 -16.06
N ALA A 53 -10.20 -0.87 -16.27
CA ALA A 53 -10.79 -0.07 -17.34
C ALA A 53 -10.21 -0.39 -18.73
N ASN A 54 -9.05 -1.05 -18.78
CA ASN A 54 -8.35 -1.48 -20.00
C ASN A 54 -8.29 -3.01 -20.11
#